data_AF-B6SH66-F1
#
_entry.id   AF-B6SH66-F1
#
_cell.length_a   1.000
_cell.length_b   1.000
_cell.length_c   1.000
_cell.angle_alpha   90.00
_cell.angle_beta   90.00
_cell.angle_gamma   90.00
#
_symmetry.space_group_name_H-M   'P 1'
#
loop_
_entity.id
_entity.type
_entity.pdbx_description
1 polymer ?
#
loop_
_entity_poly.entity_id
_entity_poly.type
_entity_poly.pdbx_seq_one_letter_code
_entity_poly.pdbx_strand_id
1 'polypeptide(L)'
;MPLLLRGASLLRLCQCTSGLSSVKFSSRVTVLVNLNAMRDGMRATYSRRAEVKKDEQPLTEKEDAAESDLEMERGRSSSPSQLQSMTVKELRELTRRRGISVKGTKKDLVSALMNSMAVEANGEEGKSSVELVSPLEVPLKRKGGASVVVEQKLESSEIISETPNKKRSRTKQKSSKNTTCQEISVTNVKLSKTVVQKETVDGLSPDDDSEPWTILVHKKPEASWIPYNPRTMRPPPLSKDTRALKIMSWNVNGLKALLKSRGFSVQQLAQREDFDVLCLQETKMQEKDIEVIKDTLLDGYTNSFWTCSVSKLGYSGTAIISRVKPLSIKYGLGIPDHDTEGRVVTVEFDDFYLLTAYVPNSGDGLKRLTYRVTEWDPSLGNYMKELEKSKPVILTGDLNCAHQEIDIHDPAGNRRSAGFTNEERESFGTNFLSKGFVDTFRKQHPNVVAYSYWGYRHNARKTNKGWRLDYFLVSESIAEKVHDSYILPDISASDHSPLGLVLKL
;
A
#
# COMPACT_ATOMS: atom_id res chain seq x y z
N MET A 1 -65.44 46.56 -0.15
CA MET A 1 -66.65 45.87 -0.69
C MET A 1 -66.21 44.91 -1.79
N PRO A 2 -67.01 43.87 -2.15
CA PRO A 2 -66.47 42.51 -2.07
C PRO A 2 -66.77 41.58 -3.27
N LEU A 3 -66.21 40.37 -3.24
CA LEU A 3 -66.90 39.04 -3.24
C LEU A 3 -65.80 38.00 -2.85
N LEU A 4 -65.90 37.17 -1.79
CA LEU A 4 -66.86 36.07 -1.44
C LEU A 4 -66.59 34.80 -2.30
N LEU A 5 -66.80 33.52 -1.89
CA LEU A 5 -67.60 32.83 -0.83
C LEU A 5 -67.09 31.33 -0.80
N ARG A 6 -66.88 30.48 0.23
CA ARG A 6 -66.78 30.31 1.72
C ARG A 6 -65.94 29.00 1.97
N GLY A 7 -65.60 28.47 3.15
CA GLY A 7 -65.74 28.86 4.58
C GLY A 7 -65.99 27.64 5.53
N ALA A 8 -65.64 27.78 6.82
CA ALA A 8 -65.89 26.89 7.99
C ALA A 8 -65.36 25.42 7.96
N SER A 9 -64.82 24.77 9.01
CA SER A 9 -64.66 24.99 10.48
C SER A 9 -65.72 24.37 11.43
N LEU A 10 -65.23 23.98 12.62
CA LEU A 10 -65.88 23.65 13.91
C LEU A 10 -66.25 22.19 14.31
N LEU A 11 -65.69 21.87 15.49
CA LEU A 11 -65.82 20.73 16.39
C LEU A 11 -67.25 20.24 16.75
N ARG A 12 -67.33 18.95 17.11
CA ARG A 12 -67.91 18.35 18.35
C ARG A 12 -67.16 17.03 18.60
N LEU A 13 -66.66 16.61 19.77
CA LEU A 13 -66.97 16.83 21.20
C LEU A 13 -68.20 16.02 21.70
N CYS A 14 -67.91 14.95 22.45
CA CYS A 14 -68.83 14.22 23.34
C CYS A 14 -68.03 13.68 24.55
N GLN A 15 -68.66 13.53 25.72
CA GLN A 15 -68.03 13.18 27.00
C GLN A 15 -68.62 11.89 27.63
N CYS A 16 -68.03 11.47 28.77
CA CYS A 16 -68.51 10.42 29.71
C CYS A 16 -68.35 8.96 29.21
N THR A 17 -68.12 7.92 30.03
CA THR A 17 -67.85 7.71 31.48
C THR A 17 -67.30 6.26 31.66
N SER A 18 -66.75 5.75 32.78
CA SER A 18 -66.39 6.24 34.14
C SER A 18 -65.55 5.15 34.85
N GLY A 19 -64.66 5.48 35.80
CA GLY A 19 -64.09 4.49 36.74
C GLY A 19 -62.71 4.81 37.32
N LEU A 20 -62.51 4.49 38.61
CA LEU A 20 -61.23 4.54 39.32
C LEU A 20 -60.41 3.28 38.95
N SER A 21 -59.07 3.28 38.95
CA SER A 21 -58.29 3.31 40.20
C SER A 21 -56.78 3.64 40.05
N SER A 22 -56.21 3.95 41.22
CA SER A 22 -54.80 4.19 41.60
C SER A 22 -53.78 3.17 41.05
N VAL A 23 -52.46 3.43 40.99
CA VAL A 23 -51.57 4.06 42.00
C VAL A 23 -50.45 4.93 41.37
N LYS A 24 -49.93 5.92 42.13
CA LYS A 24 -48.80 6.80 41.77
C LYS A 24 -47.47 6.24 42.30
N PHE A 25 -46.33 6.59 41.70
CA PHE A 25 -45.10 7.12 42.37
C PHE A 25 -44.13 7.54 41.24
N SER A 26 -43.96 8.84 40.93
CA SER A 26 -43.27 9.93 41.66
C SER A 26 -41.75 9.94 41.44
N SER A 27 -41.23 11.12 41.10
CA SER A 27 -39.83 11.41 40.77
C SER A 27 -38.96 11.69 42.00
N ARG A 28 -37.61 11.55 41.84
CA ARG A 28 -36.51 12.42 42.34
C ARG A 28 -35.14 11.73 42.10
N VAL A 29 -34.18 12.36 41.40
CA VAL A 29 -33.06 13.22 41.88
C VAL A 29 -31.70 12.47 41.95
N THR A 30 -30.81 12.87 41.03
CA THR A 30 -29.39 13.26 41.17
C THR A 30 -28.39 12.49 42.08
N VAL A 31 -27.13 12.54 41.62
CA VAL A 31 -25.85 12.21 42.28
C VAL A 31 -25.37 10.77 42.14
N LEU A 32 -24.20 10.62 41.51
CA LEU A 32 -23.27 9.52 41.75
C LEU A 32 -21.93 10.11 42.21
N VAL A 33 -21.28 9.50 43.19
CA VAL A 33 -20.02 9.96 43.79
C VAL A 33 -18.86 9.07 43.34
N ASN A 34 -17.63 9.60 43.41
CA ASN A 34 -16.37 8.91 43.21
C ASN A 34 -16.37 7.42 43.62
N LEU A 35 -15.85 6.57 42.74
CA LEU A 35 -15.33 5.25 43.11
C LEU A 35 -13.83 5.20 42.80
N ASN A 36 -13.04 5.28 43.87
CA ASN A 36 -11.61 4.98 43.87
C ASN A 36 -11.33 4.11 45.11
N ALA A 37 -10.26 3.32 45.09
CA ALA A 37 -9.90 2.34 46.14
C ALA A 37 -10.83 1.12 46.33
N MET A 38 -10.68 0.11 45.47
CA MET A 38 -10.63 -1.30 45.87
C MET A 38 -9.66 -2.06 44.95
N ARG A 39 -8.38 -2.10 45.30
CA ARG A 39 -7.38 -2.93 44.61
C ARG A 39 -6.22 -3.31 45.53
N ASP A 40 -6.53 -4.08 46.57
CA ASP A 40 -5.53 -4.81 47.33
C ASP A 40 -6.06 -6.19 47.74
N GLY A 41 -5.17 -7.16 47.89
CA GLY A 41 -5.53 -8.53 48.32
C GLY A 41 -6.11 -9.46 47.25
N MET A 42 -5.24 -10.09 46.45
CA MET A 42 -5.10 -11.55 46.46
C MET A 42 -3.90 -12.01 45.62
N ARG A 43 -2.91 -12.61 46.29
CA ARG A 43 -1.79 -13.34 45.70
C ARG A 43 -1.88 -14.79 46.19
N ALA A 44 -1.42 -15.72 45.35
CA ALA A 44 -1.36 -17.17 45.59
C ALA A 44 -2.69 -17.94 45.64
N THR A 45 -2.85 -18.86 44.68
CA THR A 45 -3.10 -20.28 44.96
C THR A 45 -2.74 -21.13 43.73
N TYR A 46 -2.68 -22.45 43.91
CA TYR A 46 -2.38 -23.49 42.91
C TYR A 46 -0.93 -23.67 42.44
N SER A 47 -0.19 -24.43 43.25
CA SER A 47 0.78 -25.41 42.75
C SER A 47 0.22 -26.82 42.98
N ARG A 48 0.27 -27.68 41.96
CA ARG A 48 0.17 -29.15 42.10
C ARG A 48 1.25 -29.84 41.26
N ARG A 49 2.43 -29.88 41.90
CA ARG A 49 3.50 -30.89 41.82
C ARG A 49 3.17 -32.15 40.99
N ALA A 50 4.02 -32.45 40.02
CA ALA A 50 4.37 -33.81 39.62
C ALA A 50 5.85 -34.03 40.00
N GLU A 51 6.22 -35.23 40.45
CA GLU A 51 7.58 -35.54 40.91
C GLU A 51 8.22 -36.65 40.10
N VAL A 52 9.48 -36.48 39.70
CA VAL A 52 10.50 -37.54 39.80
C VAL A 52 11.80 -36.91 40.30
N LYS A 53 12.51 -37.66 41.15
CA LYS A 53 13.67 -37.24 41.95
C LYS A 53 14.88 -36.77 41.14
N LYS A 54 15.70 -35.94 41.78
CA LYS A 54 17.15 -36.19 41.88
C LYS A 54 17.71 -35.65 43.20
N ASP A 55 18.57 -36.44 43.81
CA ASP A 55 19.32 -36.18 45.04
C ASP A 55 20.61 -35.37 44.68
N GLU A 56 21.35 -34.67 45.55
CA GLU A 56 21.30 -34.52 47.03
C GLU A 56 21.90 -33.14 47.45
N GLN A 57 22.18 -32.90 48.75
CA GLN A 57 22.57 -31.58 49.35
C GLN A 57 24.12 -31.39 49.52
N PRO A 58 24.68 -30.33 50.18
CA PRO A 58 24.17 -28.98 50.56
C PRO A 58 25.09 -27.79 50.14
N LEU A 59 24.72 -26.56 50.56
CA LEU A 59 25.52 -25.32 50.52
C LEU A 59 26.21 -25.02 51.87
N THR A 60 27.33 -24.29 51.84
CA THR A 60 27.69 -23.26 52.86
C THR A 60 28.63 -22.20 52.26
N GLU A 61 28.26 -20.91 52.40
CA GLU A 61 29.08 -19.69 52.65
C GLU A 61 30.49 -19.52 52.00
N LYS A 62 30.92 -18.36 51.46
CA LYS A 62 30.84 -16.97 51.99
C LYS A 62 30.85 -15.88 50.90
N GLU A 63 30.78 -14.62 51.37
CA GLU A 63 30.73 -13.36 50.61
C GLU A 63 32.13 -12.82 50.18
N ASP A 64 32.13 -11.63 49.56
CA ASP A 64 33.24 -10.71 49.26
C ASP A 64 34.34 -11.11 48.24
N ALA A 65 34.23 -10.56 47.03
CA ALA A 65 35.33 -9.95 46.26
C ALA A 65 34.80 -9.21 45.01
N ALA A 66 34.45 -7.92 45.14
CA ALA A 66 33.94 -7.10 44.03
C ALA A 66 35.03 -6.23 43.36
N GLU A 67 36.24 -6.76 43.14
CA GLU A 67 37.34 -5.99 42.54
C GLU A 67 38.40 -6.87 41.84
N SER A 68 38.21 -7.16 40.53
CA SER A 68 39.28 -7.46 39.53
C SER A 68 38.73 -8.04 38.20
N ASP A 69 38.20 -7.19 37.31
CA ASP A 69 37.97 -7.60 35.91
C ASP A 69 37.96 -6.41 34.91
N LEU A 70 38.93 -5.50 35.07
CA LEU A 70 39.08 -4.28 34.24
C LEU A 70 40.51 -4.01 33.74
N GLU A 71 41.40 -5.02 33.69
CA GLU A 71 42.77 -4.82 33.17
C GLU A 71 43.37 -6.00 32.37
N MET A 72 42.65 -6.49 31.34
CA MET A 72 43.25 -7.20 30.21
C MET A 72 42.62 -6.77 28.86
N GLU A 73 43.31 -7.04 27.74
CA GLU A 73 43.00 -6.59 26.36
C GLU A 73 43.25 -5.10 26.04
N ARG A 74 44.40 -4.57 26.52
CA ARG A 74 45.15 -3.54 25.76
C ARG A 74 46.36 -4.19 25.08
N GLY A 75 46.30 -4.40 23.76
CA GLY A 75 47.50 -4.76 22.98
C GLY A 75 47.39 -5.95 22.01
N ARG A 76 46.35 -6.00 21.16
CA ARG A 76 46.33 -6.89 19.98
C ARG A 76 46.28 -6.10 18.68
N SER A 77 47.44 -5.95 18.04
CA SER A 77 47.55 -5.49 16.66
C SER A 77 46.86 -6.51 15.73
N SER A 78 45.76 -6.09 15.10
CA SER A 78 44.93 -6.97 14.27
C SER A 78 45.67 -7.35 13.00
N SER A 79 46.12 -8.60 12.89
CA SER A 79 47.00 -9.01 11.78
C SER A 79 46.34 -8.80 10.40
N PRO A 80 47.12 -8.51 9.33
CA PRO A 80 46.57 -8.28 7.99
C PRO A 80 45.63 -9.37 7.49
N SER A 81 45.95 -10.64 7.77
CA SER A 81 45.14 -11.81 7.43
C SER A 81 43.78 -11.82 8.13
N GLN A 82 43.73 -11.32 9.37
CA GLN A 82 42.55 -11.31 10.23
C GLN A 82 41.55 -10.21 9.81
N LEU A 83 42.04 -9.05 9.36
CA LEU A 83 41.19 -8.02 8.75
C LEU A 83 40.49 -8.53 7.47
N GLN A 84 41.13 -9.43 6.71
CA GLN A 84 40.53 -10.01 5.51
C GLN A 84 39.44 -11.05 5.82
N SER A 85 39.46 -11.75 6.95
CA SER A 85 38.41 -12.72 7.32
C SER A 85 37.16 -12.04 7.90
N MET A 86 37.31 -11.00 8.71
CA MET A 86 36.21 -10.26 9.37
C MET A 86 35.02 -9.87 8.45
N THR A 87 33.81 -9.84 9.01
CA THR A 87 32.60 -9.39 8.30
C THR A 87 32.58 -7.87 8.10
N VAL A 88 31.75 -7.40 7.16
CA VAL A 88 31.54 -5.97 6.91
C VAL A 88 30.98 -5.23 8.14
N LYS A 89 30.24 -5.91 9.02
CA LYS A 89 29.70 -5.33 10.26
C LYS A 89 30.83 -5.05 11.25
N GLU A 90 31.72 -6.01 11.47
CA GLU A 90 32.84 -5.88 12.40
C GLU A 90 33.89 -4.88 11.88
N LEU A 91 34.15 -4.88 10.57
CA LEU A 91 35.05 -3.88 9.96
C LEU A 91 34.50 -2.44 10.10
N ARG A 92 33.18 -2.24 10.04
CA ARG A 92 32.50 -0.94 10.31
C ARG A 92 32.39 -0.58 11.80
N GLU A 93 32.65 -1.52 12.69
CA GLU A 93 32.82 -1.28 14.11
C GLU A 93 34.28 -0.86 14.39
N LEU A 94 35.24 -1.59 13.84
CA LEU A 94 36.67 -1.35 14.02
C LEU A 94 37.13 -0.02 13.39
N THR A 95 36.65 0.35 12.20
CA THR A 95 36.95 1.68 11.62
C THR A 95 36.41 2.80 12.50
N ARG A 96 35.18 2.67 13.02
CA ARG A 96 34.57 3.68 13.91
C ARG A 96 35.34 3.84 15.22
N ARG A 97 35.79 2.73 15.82
CA ARG A 97 36.63 2.74 17.03
C ARG A 97 38.00 3.39 16.80
N ARG A 98 38.55 3.30 15.60
CA ARG A 98 39.78 3.99 15.16
C ARG A 98 39.54 5.40 14.58
N GLY A 99 38.32 5.93 14.63
CA GLY A 99 37.98 7.26 14.09
C GLY A 99 37.97 7.36 12.55
N ILE A 100 38.12 6.25 11.83
CA ILE A 100 38.30 6.20 10.38
C ILE A 100 36.95 6.34 9.66
N SER A 101 36.65 7.54 9.18
CA SER A 101 35.40 7.85 8.45
C SER A 101 35.44 7.39 6.99
N VAL A 102 35.33 6.08 6.75
CA VAL A 102 35.28 5.48 5.40
C VAL A 102 33.96 4.76 5.16
N LYS A 103 33.34 5.04 4.00
CA LYS A 103 32.13 4.37 3.51
C LYS A 103 32.47 3.64 2.21
N GLY A 104 32.16 2.34 2.14
CA GLY A 104 32.45 1.52 0.96
C GLY A 104 32.10 0.04 1.13
N THR A 105 32.70 -0.76 0.25
CA THR A 105 32.69 -2.22 0.22
C THR A 105 33.59 -2.82 1.32
N LYS A 106 33.65 -4.16 1.40
CA LYS A 106 34.59 -4.85 2.32
C LYS A 106 36.05 -4.46 2.04
N LYS A 107 36.45 -4.32 0.76
CA LYS A 107 37.84 -4.01 0.38
C LYS A 107 38.26 -2.63 0.89
N ASP A 108 37.41 -1.62 0.69
CA ASP A 108 37.70 -0.23 1.04
C ASP A 108 37.89 -0.06 2.57
N LEU A 109 37.08 -0.77 3.36
CA LEU A 109 37.20 -0.79 4.83
C LEU A 109 38.49 -1.48 5.30
N VAL A 110 38.88 -2.61 4.67
CA VAL A 110 40.14 -3.30 4.99
C VAL A 110 41.35 -2.44 4.62
N SER A 111 41.38 -1.86 3.41
CA SER A 111 42.47 -0.97 2.98
C SER A 111 42.61 0.27 3.89
N ALA A 112 41.50 0.86 4.33
CA ALA A 112 41.54 1.99 5.27
C ALA A 112 42.12 1.61 6.64
N LEU A 113 41.78 0.42 7.16
CA LEU A 113 42.34 -0.10 8.41
C LEU A 113 43.84 -0.42 8.28
N MET A 114 44.25 -1.10 7.20
CA MET A 114 45.66 -1.39 6.90
C MET A 114 46.50 -0.12 6.83
N ASN A 115 46.01 0.91 6.13
CA ASN A 115 46.70 2.20 6.03
C ASN A 115 46.82 2.89 7.40
N SER A 116 45.82 2.81 8.28
CA SER A 116 45.92 3.37 9.65
C SER A 116 47.02 2.68 10.47
N MET A 117 47.18 1.36 10.33
CA MET A 117 48.22 0.60 11.03
C MET A 117 49.63 0.87 10.47
N ALA A 118 49.74 1.25 9.20
CA ALA A 118 51.01 1.70 8.61
C ALA A 118 51.44 3.10 9.08
N VAL A 119 50.50 3.95 9.49
CA VAL A 119 50.78 5.25 10.12
C VAL A 119 51.19 5.07 11.59
N GLU A 120 50.53 4.20 12.34
CA GLU A 120 50.90 3.84 13.73
C GLU A 120 52.31 3.21 13.85
N ALA A 121 52.91 2.76 12.73
CA ALA A 121 54.25 2.18 12.70
C ALA A 121 55.40 3.21 12.55
N ASN A 122 55.10 4.48 12.22
CA ASN A 122 56.11 5.52 12.01
C ASN A 122 55.81 6.72 12.93
N GLY A 123 56.62 6.87 13.98
CA GLY A 123 56.41 7.87 15.04
C GLY A 123 56.63 9.33 14.62
N GLU A 124 55.86 10.19 15.26
CA GLU A 124 55.73 11.67 15.18
C GLU A 124 56.97 12.52 14.83
N GLU A 125 56.73 13.64 14.13
CA GLU A 125 57.42 14.91 14.45
C GLU A 125 56.57 16.16 14.10
N GLY A 126 56.52 17.15 15.02
CA GLY A 126 56.72 18.57 14.65
C GLY A 126 55.57 19.51 14.21
N LYS A 127 54.82 20.06 15.18
CA LYS A 127 54.53 21.52 15.36
C LYS A 127 53.90 22.41 14.24
N SER A 128 52.75 23.00 14.61
CA SER A 128 52.51 24.48 14.75
C SER A 128 52.22 25.41 13.55
N SER A 129 50.95 25.88 13.49
CA SER A 129 50.50 27.30 13.48
C SER A 129 50.62 28.26 12.25
N VAL A 130 49.69 29.22 12.22
CA VAL A 130 49.65 30.52 11.49
C VAL A 130 49.16 30.54 10.02
N GLU A 131 47.86 30.86 9.88
CA GLU A 131 47.24 31.94 9.07
C GLU A 131 47.72 32.41 7.66
N LEU A 132 46.69 32.77 6.88
CA LEU A 132 46.53 33.98 6.02
C LEU A 132 46.90 34.02 4.50
N VAL A 133 46.02 34.74 3.78
CA VAL A 133 46.15 35.41 2.46
C VAL A 133 46.17 34.59 1.14
N SER A 134 45.16 34.87 0.31
CA SER A 134 45.13 34.77 -1.17
C SER A 134 45.32 36.19 -1.77
N PRO A 135 45.64 36.44 -3.08
CA PRO A 135 45.23 35.66 -4.27
C PRO A 135 46.21 35.66 -5.48
N LEU A 136 45.72 35.25 -6.67
CA LEU A 136 46.32 35.37 -8.03
C LEU A 136 47.51 34.41 -8.30
N GLU A 137 47.91 34.06 -9.53
CA GLU A 137 47.69 34.65 -10.88
C GLU A 137 47.20 33.63 -11.96
N VAL A 138 47.07 34.10 -13.22
CA VAL A 138 46.73 33.32 -14.43
C VAL A 138 47.70 33.67 -15.59
N PRO A 139 48.23 32.68 -16.33
CA PRO A 139 48.74 32.88 -17.71
C PRO A 139 47.85 32.26 -18.80
N LEU A 140 47.88 32.80 -20.03
CA LEU A 140 47.00 32.42 -21.15
C LEU A 140 47.67 32.54 -22.55
N LYS A 141 47.29 31.65 -23.49
CA LYS A 141 47.51 31.69 -24.98
C LYS A 141 48.98 31.49 -25.44
N ARG A 142 49.33 30.91 -26.62
CA ARG A 142 48.71 30.70 -27.97
C ARG A 142 49.22 29.31 -28.53
N LYS A 143 49.05 28.75 -29.76
CA LYS A 143 48.34 28.88 -31.08
C LYS A 143 48.57 27.51 -31.83
N GLY A 144 47.86 26.99 -32.85
CA GLY A 144 46.58 27.30 -33.51
C GLY A 144 46.55 27.06 -35.06
N GLY A 145 46.38 25.81 -35.54
CA GLY A 145 46.14 25.47 -36.98
C GLY A 145 46.40 23.97 -37.30
N ALA A 146 45.98 23.37 -38.44
CA ALA A 146 45.05 23.76 -39.52
C ALA A 146 44.69 22.53 -40.44
N SER A 147 43.75 22.68 -41.39
CA SER A 147 43.23 21.68 -42.39
C SER A 147 42.28 20.59 -41.84
N VAL A 148 41.06 20.26 -42.33
CA VAL A 148 40.19 20.55 -43.52
C VAL A 148 40.23 19.48 -44.66
N VAL A 149 39.06 19.20 -45.32
CA VAL A 149 38.79 18.36 -46.54
C VAL A 149 38.52 16.84 -46.27
N VAL A 150 37.53 16.10 -46.83
CA VAL A 150 36.19 16.33 -47.48
C VAL A 150 35.39 14.98 -47.57
N GLU A 151 34.08 15.00 -47.82
CA GLU A 151 33.27 13.80 -48.19
C GLU A 151 33.40 13.41 -49.68
N GLN A 152 33.35 12.12 -50.03
CA GLN A 152 32.88 11.69 -51.38
C GLN A 152 32.09 10.37 -51.37
N LYS A 153 31.28 10.20 -52.41
CA LYS A 153 30.28 9.13 -52.64
C LYS A 153 30.30 8.77 -54.13
N LEU A 154 30.37 7.48 -54.49
CA LEU A 154 30.17 6.98 -55.87
C LEU A 154 29.84 5.47 -55.89
N GLU A 155 29.45 4.94 -57.04
CA GLU A 155 28.73 3.66 -57.22
C GLU A 155 29.40 2.70 -58.23
N SER A 156 28.94 1.43 -58.26
CA SER A 156 29.22 0.38 -59.28
C SER A 156 30.66 -0.19 -59.33
N SER A 157 30.95 -1.40 -59.86
CA SER A 157 30.18 -2.44 -60.59
C SER A 157 30.73 -3.85 -60.23
N GLU A 158 29.90 -4.86 -59.91
CA GLU A 158 29.50 -6.05 -60.74
C GLU A 158 30.64 -6.96 -61.31
N ILE A 159 30.50 -8.28 -61.54
CA ILE A 159 29.28 -9.14 -61.60
C ILE A 159 29.17 -10.12 -60.38
N ILE A 160 29.36 -11.46 -60.35
CA ILE A 160 29.87 -12.50 -61.29
C ILE A 160 29.10 -13.86 -61.14
N SER A 161 29.69 -15.02 -61.50
CA SER A 161 29.05 -16.35 -61.68
C SER A 161 29.12 -17.27 -60.44
N GLU A 162 28.37 -18.38 -60.28
CA GLU A 162 27.73 -19.31 -61.24
C GLU A 162 26.22 -19.66 -61.00
N THR A 163 25.70 -20.57 -61.83
CA THR A 163 24.29 -20.92 -62.15
C THR A 163 23.85 -22.28 -61.50
N PRO A 164 22.61 -22.86 -61.63
CA PRO A 164 21.60 -22.69 -62.68
C PRO A 164 20.07 -22.79 -62.35
N ASN A 165 19.36 -21.68 -62.59
CA ASN A 165 18.33 -21.50 -63.64
C ASN A 165 17.55 -22.74 -64.20
N LYS A 166 16.19 -22.68 -64.20
CA LYS A 166 15.36 -23.10 -65.36
C LYS A 166 13.91 -22.55 -65.40
N LYS A 167 13.66 -21.67 -66.41
CA LYS A 167 12.43 -21.48 -67.23
C LYS A 167 11.08 -21.18 -66.51
N ARG A 168 10.45 -20.00 -66.75
CA ARG A 168 9.53 -19.64 -67.87
C ARG A 168 8.24 -20.50 -67.92
N SER A 169 7.03 -19.94 -68.00
CA SER A 169 6.57 -19.14 -69.16
C SER A 169 5.20 -18.42 -68.95
N ARG A 170 4.69 -17.76 -70.00
CA ARG A 170 3.42 -16.96 -70.03
C ARG A 170 2.18 -17.85 -70.22
N THR A 171 0.97 -17.31 -69.96
CA THR A 171 -0.10 -17.14 -70.97
C THR A 171 -1.25 -16.23 -70.45
N LYS A 172 -1.87 -15.44 -71.34
CA LYS A 172 -3.16 -14.76 -71.10
C LYS A 172 -4.30 -15.63 -71.62
N GLN A 173 -5.41 -15.72 -70.90
CA GLN A 173 -6.72 -15.85 -71.55
C GLN A 173 -7.80 -15.08 -70.78
N LYS A 174 -8.95 -14.87 -71.44
CA LYS A 174 -9.96 -13.87 -71.09
C LYS A 174 -11.35 -14.42 -71.43
N SER A 175 -12.24 -14.47 -70.45
CA SER A 175 -13.69 -14.62 -70.63
C SER A 175 -14.42 -13.61 -69.74
N SER A 176 -15.68 -13.29 -70.06
CA SER A 176 -16.31 -12.04 -69.60
C SER A 176 -17.84 -12.04 -69.72
N LYS A 177 -18.47 -11.07 -69.01
CA LYS A 177 -19.91 -10.72 -68.84
C LYS A 177 -20.39 -11.07 -67.42
N ASN A 178 -21.18 -10.25 -66.70
CA ASN A 178 -21.81 -8.95 -66.99
C ASN A 178 -21.99 -8.17 -65.65
N THR A 179 -22.42 -6.89 -65.53
CA THR A 179 -22.97 -5.92 -66.50
C THR A 179 -22.67 -4.45 -66.13
N THR A 180 -23.13 -3.53 -66.98
CA THR A 180 -23.26 -2.06 -66.96
C THR A 180 -23.60 -1.33 -65.63
N CYS A 181 -22.95 -0.17 -65.43
CA CYS A 181 -23.55 1.12 -65.00
C CYS A 181 -22.71 2.27 -65.61
N GLN A 182 -23.30 3.44 -65.87
CA GLN A 182 -22.62 4.56 -66.55
C GLN A 182 -23.12 5.94 -66.04
N GLU A 183 -22.17 6.83 -65.71
CA GLU A 183 -22.26 8.30 -65.52
C GLU A 183 -23.29 8.83 -64.46
N ILE A 184 -23.03 9.92 -63.74
CA ILE A 184 -22.80 11.30 -64.19
C ILE A 184 -21.88 12.10 -63.22
N SER A 185 -21.28 13.17 -63.77
CA SER A 185 -20.39 14.21 -63.19
C SER A 185 -20.29 14.42 -61.67
N VAL A 186 -19.06 14.70 -61.21
CA VAL A 186 -18.76 15.50 -60.01
C VAL A 186 -18.02 16.77 -60.43
N THR A 187 -18.46 17.94 -59.96
CA THR A 187 -17.74 19.22 -60.09
C THR A 187 -17.65 19.92 -58.73
N ASN A 188 -16.58 20.70 -58.53
CA ASN A 188 -16.18 21.19 -57.21
C ASN A 188 -17.04 22.36 -56.70
N VAL A 189 -17.39 22.31 -55.41
CA VAL A 189 -17.57 23.52 -54.59
C VAL A 189 -16.65 23.43 -53.36
N LYS A 190 -16.06 24.57 -53.01
CA LYS A 190 -14.93 24.71 -52.08
C LYS A 190 -15.44 25.21 -50.72
N LEU A 191 -15.36 24.39 -49.68
CA LEU A 191 -15.58 24.83 -48.29
C LEU A 191 -14.28 24.85 -47.48
N SER A 192 -14.24 25.70 -46.46
CA SER A 192 -13.03 26.12 -45.76
C SER A 192 -12.52 25.12 -44.71
N LYS A 193 -11.20 25.10 -44.50
CA LYS A 193 -10.61 24.56 -43.27
C LYS A 193 -10.99 25.45 -42.09
N THR A 194 -11.91 25.00 -41.24
CA THR A 194 -12.04 25.56 -39.88
C THR A 194 -10.92 24.98 -39.02
N VAL A 195 -9.91 25.79 -38.70
CA VAL A 195 -8.92 25.42 -37.69
C VAL A 195 -9.59 25.60 -36.33
N VAL A 196 -9.88 24.49 -35.64
CA VAL A 196 -10.26 24.54 -34.23
C VAL A 196 -9.03 24.97 -33.45
N GLN A 197 -9.04 26.21 -32.96
CA GLN A 197 -7.96 26.75 -32.16
C GLN A 197 -7.91 26.02 -30.81
N LYS A 198 -6.69 25.69 -30.37
CA LYS A 198 -6.45 25.11 -29.05
C LYS A 198 -6.31 26.26 -28.06
N GLU A 199 -7.43 26.70 -27.49
CA GLU A 199 -7.42 27.73 -26.45
C GLU A 199 -6.72 27.21 -25.19
N THR A 200 -5.54 27.77 -24.90
CA THR A 200 -4.87 27.64 -23.61
C THR A 200 -5.48 28.65 -22.65
N VAL A 201 -6.43 28.20 -21.83
CA VAL A 201 -6.96 28.99 -20.70
C VAL A 201 -5.95 28.95 -19.56
N ASP A 202 -4.95 29.81 -19.63
CA ASP A 202 -4.16 30.20 -18.45
C ASP A 202 -4.99 31.13 -17.57
N GLY A 203 -5.00 30.89 -16.25
CA GLY A 203 -5.62 31.80 -15.29
C GLY A 203 -7.06 31.47 -14.87
N LEU A 204 -7.34 30.22 -14.50
CA LEU A 204 -8.46 29.89 -13.61
C LEU A 204 -7.94 29.41 -12.25
N SER A 205 -8.70 29.72 -11.20
CA SER A 205 -8.52 29.15 -9.85
C SER A 205 -8.68 27.63 -9.87
N PRO A 206 -8.11 26.90 -8.89
CA PRO A 206 -8.35 25.47 -8.76
C PRO A 206 -9.79 25.22 -8.29
N ASP A 207 -10.68 24.91 -9.23
CA ASP A 207 -12.03 24.43 -8.92
C ASP A 207 -11.95 23.07 -8.22
N ASP A 208 -12.42 23.00 -6.97
CA ASP A 208 -12.34 21.80 -6.11
C ASP A 208 -13.37 20.72 -6.52
N ASP A 209 -14.31 21.07 -7.41
CA ASP A 209 -15.40 20.21 -7.90
C ASP A 209 -14.98 19.20 -9.01
N SER A 210 -13.72 19.20 -9.45
CA SER A 210 -13.29 18.25 -10.48
C SER A 210 -13.21 16.81 -9.94
N GLU A 211 -13.96 15.88 -10.54
CA GLU A 211 -13.93 14.44 -10.20
C GLU A 211 -13.11 13.64 -11.23
N PRO A 212 -11.75 13.69 -11.24
CA PRO A 212 -10.94 13.16 -12.33
C PRO A 212 -11.00 11.62 -12.48
N TRP A 213 -11.49 10.91 -11.46
CA TRP A 213 -11.80 9.47 -11.56
C TRP A 213 -12.90 9.14 -12.56
N THR A 214 -13.84 10.07 -12.80
CA THR A 214 -14.93 9.92 -13.78
C THR A 214 -14.47 10.10 -15.23
N ILE A 215 -13.19 10.40 -15.47
CA ILE A 215 -12.62 10.61 -16.80
C ILE A 215 -11.68 9.44 -17.16
N LEU A 216 -11.90 8.85 -18.34
CA LEU A 216 -11.09 7.73 -18.84
C LEU A 216 -9.73 8.24 -19.35
N VAL A 217 -8.71 8.14 -18.50
CA VAL A 217 -7.34 8.60 -18.79
C VAL A 217 -6.34 7.48 -19.11
N HIS A 218 -6.78 6.22 -19.14
CA HIS A 218 -5.90 5.07 -19.40
C HIS A 218 -5.19 5.21 -20.76
N LYS A 219 -3.89 4.89 -20.86
CA LYS A 219 -3.08 5.15 -22.07
C LYS A 219 -3.48 4.33 -23.30
N LYS A 220 -4.13 3.17 -23.12
CA LYS A 220 -4.47 2.24 -24.21
C LYS A 220 -5.74 1.45 -23.86
N PRO A 221 -6.91 2.11 -23.71
CA PRO A 221 -8.13 1.46 -23.25
C PRO A 221 -8.69 0.53 -24.33
N GLU A 222 -9.38 -0.53 -23.91
CA GLU A 222 -10.24 -1.30 -24.82
C GLU A 222 -11.58 -0.60 -25.00
N ALA A 223 -12.29 -0.89 -26.11
CA ALA A 223 -13.53 -0.22 -26.46
C ALA A 223 -14.71 -0.46 -25.49
N SER A 224 -14.62 -1.46 -24.61
CA SER A 224 -15.60 -1.73 -23.56
C SER A 224 -15.34 -0.97 -22.26
N TRP A 225 -14.15 -0.36 -22.09
CA TRP A 225 -13.72 0.16 -20.79
C TRP A 225 -14.34 1.53 -20.49
N ILE A 226 -14.84 1.68 -19.27
CA ILE A 226 -15.46 2.92 -18.77
C ILE A 226 -14.78 3.42 -17.49
N PRO A 227 -14.75 4.73 -17.22
CA PRO A 227 -14.17 5.27 -16.00
C PRO A 227 -15.09 5.06 -14.79
N TYR A 228 -14.50 4.88 -13.60
CA TYR A 228 -15.24 4.67 -12.37
C TYR A 228 -16.01 5.92 -11.90
N ASN A 229 -17.27 5.74 -11.55
CA ASN A 229 -18.08 6.78 -10.92
C ASN A 229 -18.81 6.24 -9.67
N PRO A 230 -18.35 6.56 -8.44
CA PRO A 230 -18.95 6.06 -7.21
C PRO A 230 -20.37 6.60 -6.95
N ARG A 231 -20.79 7.68 -7.63
CA ARG A 231 -22.14 8.26 -7.52
C ARG A 231 -23.19 7.47 -8.31
N THR A 232 -22.78 6.71 -9.33
CA THR A 232 -23.72 6.02 -10.26
C THR A 232 -23.50 4.51 -10.37
N MET A 233 -22.33 3.99 -9.98
CA MET A 233 -22.00 2.56 -10.06
C MET A 233 -22.32 1.76 -8.78
N ARG A 234 -22.60 2.44 -7.66
CA ARG A 234 -22.96 1.78 -6.39
C ARG A 234 -24.45 1.38 -6.38
N PRO A 235 -24.80 0.22 -5.81
CA PRO A 235 -26.20 -0.17 -5.60
C PRO A 235 -26.89 0.73 -4.55
N PRO A 236 -28.23 0.77 -4.51
CA PRO A 236 -28.95 1.43 -3.42
C PRO A 236 -28.62 0.76 -2.07
N PRO A 237 -28.62 1.52 -0.95
CA PRO A 237 -28.42 0.95 0.38
C PRO A 237 -29.39 -0.18 0.72
N LEU A 238 -28.91 -1.14 1.52
CA LEU A 238 -29.75 -2.23 2.04
C LEU A 238 -30.86 -1.71 2.97
N SER A 239 -31.94 -2.48 3.07
CA SER A 239 -33.01 -2.22 4.01
C SER A 239 -32.55 -2.46 5.45
N LYS A 240 -33.11 -1.73 6.42
CA LYS A 240 -32.66 -1.73 7.83
C LYS A 240 -32.87 -3.07 8.56
N ASP A 241 -33.68 -3.95 7.99
CA ASP A 241 -33.96 -5.32 8.42
C ASP A 241 -33.00 -6.36 7.81
N THR A 242 -32.23 -6.01 6.78
CA THR A 242 -31.21 -6.91 6.20
C THR A 242 -30.00 -7.01 7.12
N ARG A 243 -29.69 -8.20 7.67
CA ARG A 243 -28.44 -8.44 8.40
C ARG A 243 -27.26 -8.29 7.43
N ALA A 244 -26.41 -7.30 7.68
CA ALA A 244 -25.22 -7.02 6.88
C ALA A 244 -24.08 -6.51 7.77
N LEU A 245 -22.87 -6.53 7.23
CA LEU A 245 -21.67 -5.94 7.81
C LEU A 245 -20.98 -5.07 6.75
N LYS A 246 -20.48 -3.91 7.16
CA LYS A 246 -19.73 -3.00 6.29
C LYS A 246 -18.28 -2.88 6.75
N ILE A 247 -17.35 -3.24 5.87
CA ILE A 247 -15.90 -3.24 6.12
C ILE A 247 -15.26 -2.14 5.27
N MET A 248 -14.46 -1.29 5.89
CA MET A 248 -13.63 -0.28 5.24
C MET A 248 -12.16 -0.72 5.30
N SER A 249 -11.36 -0.46 4.28
CA SER A 249 -9.94 -0.85 4.22
C SER A 249 -9.09 0.23 3.56
N TRP A 250 -7.94 0.57 4.13
CA TRP A 250 -7.14 1.72 3.66
C TRP A 250 -5.66 1.70 4.07
N ASN A 251 -4.76 1.79 3.08
CA ASN A 251 -3.37 2.17 3.32
C ASN A 251 -3.29 3.67 3.66
N VAL A 252 -2.93 3.99 4.91
CA VAL A 252 -2.89 5.36 5.45
C VAL A 252 -1.53 6.04 5.32
N ASN A 253 -0.53 5.37 4.76
CA ASN A 253 0.85 5.87 4.55
C ASN A 253 1.48 6.53 5.80
N GLY A 254 1.09 6.09 7.00
CA GLY A 254 1.50 6.64 8.30
C GLY A 254 0.36 7.35 9.02
N LEU A 255 -0.28 6.64 9.96
CA LEU A 255 -1.47 7.11 10.68
C LEU A 255 -1.24 8.43 11.44
N LYS A 256 -0.03 8.66 11.96
CA LYS A 256 0.38 9.92 12.60
C LYS A 256 0.42 11.14 11.67
N ALA A 257 0.61 10.94 10.37
CA ALA A 257 0.52 12.00 9.37
C ALA A 257 -0.95 12.25 9.00
N LEU A 258 -1.70 11.17 8.75
CA LEU A 258 -3.14 11.22 8.47
C LEU A 258 -3.92 11.99 9.54
N LEU A 259 -3.73 11.66 10.83
CA LEU A 259 -4.40 12.30 11.97
C LEU A 259 -3.99 13.77 12.21
N LYS A 260 -2.99 14.28 11.46
CA LYS A 260 -2.57 15.69 11.47
C LYS A 260 -2.93 16.42 10.18
N SER A 261 -3.54 15.73 9.21
CA SER A 261 -3.93 16.32 7.93
C SER A 261 -5.08 17.31 8.14
N ARG A 262 -4.96 18.51 7.55
CA ARG A 262 -6.00 19.54 7.65
C ARG A 262 -7.17 19.19 6.74
N GLY A 263 -8.40 19.35 7.24
CA GLY A 263 -9.62 19.07 6.47
C GLY A 263 -10.01 17.59 6.38
N PHE A 264 -9.27 16.69 7.03
CA PHE A 264 -9.63 15.27 7.14
C PHE A 264 -9.92 14.88 8.60
N SER A 265 -10.90 13.99 8.80
CA SER A 265 -11.20 13.37 10.09
C SER A 265 -11.69 11.94 9.90
N VAL A 266 -11.10 11.00 10.63
CA VAL A 266 -11.52 9.59 10.63
C VAL A 266 -12.94 9.45 11.18
N GLN A 267 -13.32 10.29 12.15
CA GLN A 267 -14.68 10.34 12.71
C GLN A 267 -15.71 10.79 11.66
N GLN A 268 -15.37 11.78 10.81
CA GLN A 268 -16.24 12.20 9.69
C GLN A 268 -16.36 11.12 8.62
N LEU A 269 -15.28 10.38 8.33
CA LEU A 269 -15.33 9.23 7.42
C LEU A 269 -16.22 8.11 7.96
N ALA A 270 -16.15 7.81 9.26
CA ALA A 270 -17.03 6.86 9.93
C ALA A 270 -18.49 7.32 9.99
N GLN A 271 -18.76 8.62 10.18
CA GLN A 271 -20.12 9.17 10.12
C GLN A 271 -20.70 9.15 8.70
N ARG A 272 -19.86 9.36 7.66
CA ARG A 272 -20.29 9.33 6.26
C ARG A 272 -20.58 7.91 5.76
N GLU A 273 -19.68 6.98 6.08
CA GLU A 273 -19.73 5.62 5.53
C GLU A 273 -20.40 4.62 6.47
N ASP A 274 -20.47 4.88 7.78
CA ASP A 274 -21.09 4.00 8.78
C ASP A 274 -20.63 2.52 8.67
N PHE A 275 -19.31 2.32 8.63
CA PHE A 275 -18.71 0.98 8.60
C PHE A 275 -18.63 0.36 10.01
N ASP A 276 -18.77 -0.94 10.11
CA ASP A 276 -18.62 -1.69 11.36
C ASP A 276 -17.16 -1.98 11.71
N VAL A 277 -16.33 -2.16 10.66
CA VAL A 277 -14.93 -2.56 10.74
C VAL A 277 -14.07 -1.68 9.84
N LEU A 278 -12.88 -1.29 10.33
CA LEU A 278 -11.84 -0.57 9.60
C LEU A 278 -10.53 -1.35 9.64
N CYS A 279 -10.05 -1.76 8.48
CA CYS A 279 -8.73 -2.34 8.25
C CYS A 279 -7.74 -1.23 7.84
N LEU A 280 -6.62 -1.11 8.53
CA LEU A 280 -5.57 -0.14 8.22
C LEU A 280 -4.29 -0.83 7.77
N GLN A 281 -3.62 -0.25 6.77
CA GLN A 281 -2.30 -0.65 6.29
C GLN A 281 -1.32 0.55 6.32
N GLU A 282 -0.02 0.26 6.40
CA GLU A 282 1.05 1.24 6.68
C GLU A 282 0.73 2.19 7.85
N THR A 283 0.36 1.65 9.01
CA THR A 283 0.12 2.49 10.19
C THR A 283 1.38 3.26 10.61
N LYS A 284 2.57 2.67 10.40
CA LYS A 284 3.91 3.18 10.77
C LYS A 284 4.05 3.53 12.26
N MET A 285 3.23 2.89 13.09
CA MET A 285 3.18 3.08 14.53
C MET A 285 4.24 2.25 15.27
N GLN A 286 4.40 2.55 16.55
CA GLN A 286 5.03 1.68 17.55
C GLN A 286 4.00 1.41 18.66
N GLU A 287 4.18 0.38 19.47
CA GLU A 287 3.25 -0.01 20.55
C GLU A 287 2.90 1.17 21.47
N LYS A 288 3.92 1.91 21.93
CA LYS A 288 3.77 3.13 22.75
C LYS A 288 2.90 4.23 22.11
N ASP A 289 2.78 4.23 20.79
CA ASP A 289 1.97 5.19 20.04
C ASP A 289 0.52 4.71 19.92
N ILE A 290 0.32 3.40 19.83
CA ILE A 290 -1.00 2.74 19.81
C ILE A 290 -1.68 2.91 21.17
N GLU A 291 -0.96 2.75 22.27
CA GLU A 291 -1.48 2.96 23.63
C GLU A 291 -2.05 4.38 23.86
N VAL A 292 -1.63 5.37 23.07
CA VAL A 292 -2.16 6.75 23.14
C VAL A 292 -3.42 6.94 22.29
N ILE A 293 -3.59 6.18 21.20
CA ILE A 293 -4.69 6.40 20.22
C ILE A 293 -5.78 5.33 20.21
N LYS A 294 -5.52 4.12 20.71
CA LYS A 294 -6.41 2.95 20.52
C LYS A 294 -7.83 3.17 21.04
N ASP A 295 -7.97 3.93 22.13
CA ASP A 295 -9.24 4.23 22.80
C ASP A 295 -9.87 5.56 22.34
N THR A 296 -9.21 6.31 21.45
CA THR A 296 -9.62 7.66 21.01
C THR A 296 -9.63 7.87 19.49
N LEU A 297 -9.20 6.89 18.71
CA LEU A 297 -9.13 6.96 17.24
C LEU A 297 -10.50 7.09 16.57
N LEU A 298 -11.50 6.38 17.10
CA LEU A 298 -12.81 6.19 16.47
C LEU A 298 -13.89 5.88 17.51
N ASP A 299 -14.95 6.69 17.54
CA ASP A 299 -15.96 6.63 18.60
C ASP A 299 -16.87 5.40 18.43
N GLY A 300 -16.97 4.58 19.48
CA GLY A 300 -17.77 3.34 19.49
C GLY A 300 -17.06 2.10 18.94
N TYR A 301 -15.83 2.20 18.43
CA TYR A 301 -15.06 1.06 17.91
C TYR A 301 -14.16 0.46 19.00
N THR A 302 -14.80 -0.13 20.02
CA THR A 302 -14.15 -0.57 21.27
C THR A 302 -13.21 -1.77 21.14
N ASN A 303 -13.11 -2.39 19.96
CA ASN A 303 -12.22 -3.52 19.70
C ASN A 303 -11.15 -3.07 18.69
N SER A 304 -9.88 -2.99 19.08
CA SER A 304 -8.79 -2.71 18.14
C SER A 304 -7.59 -3.62 18.32
N PHE A 305 -7.04 -4.06 17.19
CA PHE A 305 -6.02 -5.11 17.09
C PHE A 305 -4.92 -4.63 16.15
N TRP A 306 -3.67 -4.66 16.62
CA TRP A 306 -2.56 -3.94 15.97
C TRP A 306 -1.32 -4.83 15.90
N THR A 307 -0.57 -4.72 14.82
CA THR A 307 0.78 -5.25 14.73
C THR A 307 1.74 -4.21 14.13
N CYS A 308 2.99 -4.22 14.58
CA CYS A 308 4.02 -3.25 14.22
C CYS A 308 5.25 -3.96 13.65
N SER A 309 5.97 -3.28 12.77
CA SER A 309 7.29 -3.73 12.32
C SER A 309 8.31 -3.61 13.46
N VAL A 310 8.81 -4.76 13.94
CA VAL A 310 9.90 -4.85 14.92
C VAL A 310 11.26 -4.88 14.23
N SER A 311 11.36 -5.36 12.99
CA SER A 311 12.60 -5.37 12.20
C SER A 311 13.00 -3.96 11.71
N LYS A 312 12.04 -3.04 11.58
CA LYS A 312 12.28 -1.64 11.18
C LYS A 312 11.24 -0.70 11.80
N LEU A 313 11.66 0.16 12.73
CA LEU A 313 10.80 1.15 13.37
C LEU A 313 10.21 2.15 12.37
N GLY A 314 8.95 2.52 12.54
CA GLY A 314 8.27 3.53 11.70
C GLY A 314 8.00 3.09 10.25
N TYR A 315 7.89 1.77 10.02
CA TYR A 315 7.66 1.15 8.72
C TYR A 315 6.51 0.14 8.84
N SER A 316 5.79 -0.13 7.73
CA SER A 316 4.75 -1.15 7.68
C SER A 316 3.70 -0.94 8.81
N GLY A 317 3.23 -2.02 9.43
CA GLY A 317 2.23 -2.01 10.49
C GLY A 317 0.81 -2.06 9.94
N THR A 318 -0.01 -2.95 10.49
CA THR A 318 -1.42 -3.13 10.11
C THR A 318 -2.32 -3.21 11.35
N ALA A 319 -3.60 -2.90 11.16
CA ALA A 319 -4.58 -2.94 12.25
C ALA A 319 -6.00 -3.29 11.77
N ILE A 320 -6.82 -3.80 12.68
CA ILE A 320 -8.28 -3.93 12.53
C ILE A 320 -8.94 -3.25 13.73
N ILE A 321 -9.87 -2.34 13.46
CA ILE A 321 -10.62 -1.56 14.43
C ILE A 321 -12.12 -1.82 14.19
N SER A 322 -12.89 -2.18 15.21
CA SER A 322 -14.21 -2.80 15.05
C SER A 322 -15.21 -2.44 16.15
N ARG A 323 -16.45 -2.17 15.75
CA ARG A 323 -17.62 -2.13 16.65
C ARG A 323 -18.00 -3.54 17.12
N VAL A 324 -17.89 -4.52 16.22
CA VAL A 324 -18.21 -5.93 16.49
C VAL A 324 -17.02 -6.61 17.17
N LYS A 325 -17.27 -7.30 18.28
CA LYS A 325 -16.25 -8.08 18.98
C LYS A 325 -15.97 -9.39 18.23
N PRO A 326 -14.73 -9.70 17.82
CA PRO A 326 -14.38 -10.98 17.24
C PRO A 326 -14.27 -12.10 18.28
N LEU A 327 -14.35 -13.35 17.80
CA LEU A 327 -14.18 -14.58 18.57
C LEU A 327 -12.70 -14.88 18.88
N SER A 328 -11.82 -14.68 17.90
CA SER A 328 -10.38 -14.93 18.02
C SER A 328 -9.58 -13.92 17.17
N ILE A 329 -8.29 -13.73 17.53
CA ILE A 329 -7.35 -12.85 16.82
C ILE A 329 -6.02 -13.58 16.66
N LYS A 330 -5.37 -13.42 15.51
CA LYS A 330 -4.01 -13.90 15.22
C LYS A 330 -3.21 -12.76 14.55
N TYR A 331 -1.92 -12.70 14.84
CA TYR A 331 -0.98 -11.76 14.24
C TYR A 331 0.04 -12.53 13.39
N GLY A 332 0.32 -12.04 12.19
CA GLY A 332 1.21 -12.73 11.25
C GLY A 332 0.62 -14.00 10.63
N LEU A 333 1.48 -14.72 9.92
CA LEU A 333 1.20 -15.99 9.24
C LEU A 333 1.64 -17.21 10.06
N GLY A 334 2.38 -17.02 11.16
CA GLY A 334 3.02 -18.08 11.93
C GLY A 334 4.40 -18.47 11.36
N ILE A 335 5.03 -17.58 10.60
CA ILE A 335 6.31 -17.79 9.92
C ILE A 335 7.26 -16.67 10.37
N PRO A 336 8.29 -16.95 11.20
CA PRO A 336 9.10 -15.92 11.83
C PRO A 336 9.69 -14.87 10.87
N ASP A 337 10.19 -15.29 9.71
CA ASP A 337 10.80 -14.39 8.72
C ASP A 337 9.79 -13.43 8.04
N HIS A 338 8.50 -13.78 8.04
CA HIS A 338 7.41 -12.95 7.48
C HIS A 338 6.82 -12.01 8.54
N ASP A 339 6.82 -12.43 9.81
CA ASP A 339 6.02 -11.80 10.85
C ASP A 339 6.71 -10.59 11.52
N THR A 340 8.04 -10.44 11.36
CA THR A 340 8.79 -9.30 11.93
C THR A 340 8.43 -7.92 11.35
N GLU A 341 7.81 -7.86 10.18
CA GLU A 341 7.42 -6.61 9.52
C GLU A 341 5.99 -6.15 9.88
N GLY A 342 5.26 -6.85 10.75
CA GLY A 342 3.93 -6.43 11.20
C GLY A 342 2.93 -6.21 10.06
N ARG A 343 2.76 -7.24 9.23
CA ARG A 343 2.05 -7.14 7.94
C ARG A 343 0.64 -7.70 7.92
N VAL A 344 0.26 -8.57 8.84
CA VAL A 344 -1.03 -9.28 8.83
C VAL A 344 -1.67 -9.26 10.22
N VAL A 345 -2.96 -8.89 10.27
CA VAL A 345 -3.85 -9.18 11.40
C VAL A 345 -5.03 -9.98 10.87
N THR A 346 -5.31 -11.11 11.52
CA THR A 346 -6.47 -11.97 11.26
C THR A 346 -7.40 -11.87 12.44
N VAL A 347 -8.68 -11.57 12.21
CA VAL A 347 -9.75 -11.69 13.22
C VAL A 347 -10.82 -12.67 12.75
N GLU A 348 -11.44 -13.35 13.70
CA GLU A 348 -12.51 -14.31 13.46
C GLU A 348 -13.85 -13.75 13.91
N PHE A 349 -14.85 -13.75 13.02
CA PHE A 349 -16.24 -13.50 13.36
C PHE A 349 -17.04 -14.82 13.29
N ASP A 350 -18.33 -14.79 13.63
CA ASP A 350 -19.17 -15.99 13.60
C ASP A 350 -19.23 -16.63 12.20
N ASP A 351 -19.48 -15.81 11.18
CA ASP A 351 -19.72 -16.26 9.80
C ASP A 351 -18.45 -16.37 8.92
N PHE A 352 -17.31 -15.73 9.27
CA PHE A 352 -16.11 -15.65 8.41
C PHE A 352 -14.83 -15.20 9.16
N TYR A 353 -13.65 -15.38 8.54
CA TYR A 353 -12.38 -14.75 8.93
C TYR A 353 -12.11 -13.48 8.12
N LEU A 354 -11.64 -12.41 8.79
CA LEU A 354 -11.16 -11.18 8.15
C LEU A 354 -9.66 -11.02 8.35
N LEU A 355 -8.92 -10.87 7.24
CA LEU A 355 -7.49 -10.58 7.22
C LEU A 355 -7.27 -9.18 6.66
N THR A 356 -6.57 -8.33 7.39
CA THR A 356 -5.90 -7.15 6.81
C THR A 356 -4.47 -7.53 6.47
N ALA A 357 -4.01 -7.22 5.26
CA ALA A 357 -2.65 -7.45 4.83
C ALA A 357 -2.04 -6.19 4.20
N TYR A 358 -0.79 -5.89 4.58
CA TYR A 358 0.10 -5.01 3.84
C TYR A 358 1.19 -5.85 3.18
N VAL A 359 0.99 -6.21 1.92
CA VAL A 359 1.86 -7.15 1.20
C VAL A 359 3.20 -6.49 0.84
N PRO A 360 4.34 -7.21 0.87
CA PRO A 360 5.64 -6.65 0.50
C PRO A 360 5.66 -6.08 -0.93
N ASN A 361 5.97 -4.80 -1.06
CA ASN A 361 6.37 -4.20 -2.33
C ASN A 361 7.75 -4.76 -2.77
N SER A 362 7.90 -5.09 -4.05
CA SER A 362 9.15 -5.64 -4.61
C SER A 362 10.34 -4.66 -4.58
N GLY A 363 10.09 -3.36 -4.39
CA GLY A 363 11.07 -2.33 -4.07
C GLY A 363 11.88 -1.79 -5.26
N ASP A 364 12.65 -0.73 -5.01
CA ASP A 364 13.50 -0.09 -6.03
C ASP A 364 14.45 -1.08 -6.69
N GLY A 365 14.32 -1.30 -8.00
CA GLY A 365 15.11 -2.29 -8.73
C GLY A 365 14.76 -3.74 -8.41
N LEU A 366 13.51 -4.00 -7.98
CA LEU A 366 12.91 -5.32 -7.79
C LEU A 366 13.63 -6.23 -6.76
N LYS A 367 14.35 -5.62 -5.80
CA LYS A 367 15.21 -6.32 -4.82
C LYS A 367 14.48 -7.34 -3.93
N ARG A 368 13.16 -7.22 -3.75
CA ARG A 368 12.33 -8.17 -2.98
C ARG A 368 11.43 -9.04 -3.88
N LEU A 369 11.52 -8.93 -5.21
CA LEU A 369 10.61 -9.63 -6.13
C LEU A 369 10.62 -11.14 -5.94
N THR A 370 11.80 -11.77 -5.82
CA THR A 370 11.91 -13.21 -5.57
C THR A 370 11.16 -13.59 -4.29
N TYR A 371 11.56 -13.04 -3.14
CA TYR A 371 10.89 -13.23 -1.84
C TYR A 371 9.37 -13.02 -1.92
N ARG A 372 8.92 -11.99 -2.63
CA ARG A 372 7.50 -11.69 -2.83
C ARG A 372 6.75 -12.84 -3.51
N VAL A 373 7.26 -13.36 -4.63
CA VAL A 373 6.55 -14.35 -5.46
C VAL A 373 6.85 -15.81 -5.08
N THR A 374 8.02 -16.11 -4.52
CA THR A 374 8.42 -17.49 -4.16
C THR A 374 8.13 -17.86 -2.71
N GLU A 375 8.01 -16.88 -1.81
CA GLU A 375 7.84 -17.12 -0.37
C GLU A 375 6.57 -16.48 0.18
N TRP A 376 6.41 -15.15 0.03
CA TRP A 376 5.31 -14.41 0.66
C TRP A 376 3.93 -14.77 0.09
N ASP A 377 3.71 -14.55 -1.22
CA ASP A 377 2.39 -14.79 -1.83
C ASP A 377 1.93 -16.26 -1.70
N PRO A 378 2.81 -17.28 -1.88
CA PRO A 378 2.48 -18.66 -1.55
C PRO A 378 2.08 -18.85 -0.09
N SER A 379 2.82 -18.26 0.86
CA SER A 379 2.52 -18.38 2.30
C SER A 379 1.17 -17.77 2.66
N LEU A 380 0.88 -16.54 2.21
CA LEU A 380 -0.39 -15.87 2.47
C LEU A 380 -1.57 -16.64 1.84
N GLY A 381 -1.46 -17.04 0.58
CA GLY A 381 -2.51 -17.81 -0.09
C GLY A 381 -2.75 -19.19 0.51
N ASN A 382 -1.71 -19.84 1.03
CA ASN A 382 -1.84 -21.13 1.73
C ASN A 382 -2.46 -20.96 3.13
N TYR A 383 -2.07 -19.93 3.88
CA TYR A 383 -2.67 -19.58 5.17
C TYR A 383 -4.18 -19.31 5.04
N MET A 384 -4.61 -18.58 4.00
CA MET A 384 -6.03 -18.37 3.70
C MET A 384 -6.76 -19.69 3.43
N LYS A 385 -6.17 -20.61 2.65
CA LYS A 385 -6.77 -21.93 2.38
C LYS A 385 -6.76 -22.87 3.59
N GLU A 386 -5.93 -22.63 4.60
CA GLU A 386 -6.00 -23.33 5.88
C GLU A 386 -7.20 -22.84 6.71
N LEU A 387 -7.42 -21.52 6.78
CA LEU A 387 -8.58 -20.92 7.45
C LEU A 387 -9.91 -21.29 6.77
N GLU A 388 -9.92 -21.37 5.44
CA GLU A 388 -11.13 -21.70 4.66
C GLU A 388 -11.69 -23.10 4.96
N LYS A 389 -10.92 -23.99 5.59
CA LYS A 389 -11.39 -25.31 6.05
C LYS A 389 -12.44 -25.23 7.16
N SER A 390 -12.49 -24.13 7.93
CA SER A 390 -13.48 -23.94 9.01
C SER A 390 -14.49 -22.84 8.71
N LYS A 391 -14.08 -21.71 8.11
CA LYS A 391 -14.99 -20.60 7.75
C LYS A 391 -14.52 -19.88 6.47
N PRO A 392 -15.44 -19.30 5.67
CA PRO A 392 -15.09 -18.40 4.57
C PRO A 392 -14.12 -17.30 4.98
N VAL A 393 -13.31 -16.83 4.02
CA VAL A 393 -12.21 -15.89 4.26
C VAL A 393 -12.42 -14.61 3.45
N ILE A 394 -12.14 -13.47 4.08
CA ILE A 394 -12.03 -12.15 3.44
C ILE A 394 -10.62 -11.63 3.67
N LEU A 395 -9.85 -11.46 2.61
CA LEU A 395 -8.59 -10.73 2.61
C LEU A 395 -8.84 -9.30 2.12
N THR A 396 -8.26 -8.31 2.79
CA THR A 396 -8.28 -6.92 2.34
C THR A 396 -6.98 -6.16 2.63
N GLY A 397 -6.78 -5.08 1.89
CA GLY A 397 -5.68 -4.14 2.03
C GLY A 397 -4.85 -4.01 0.77
N ASP A 398 -3.73 -3.30 0.90
CA ASP A 398 -2.74 -3.12 -0.15
C ASP A 398 -1.98 -4.42 -0.44
N LEU A 399 -2.32 -5.05 -1.55
CA LEU A 399 -1.71 -6.28 -2.06
C LEU A 399 -0.50 -6.00 -2.97
N ASN A 400 -0.09 -4.73 -3.13
CA ASN A 400 1.07 -4.30 -3.90
C ASN A 400 1.20 -5.00 -5.27
N CYS A 401 0.09 -5.06 -6.02
CA CYS A 401 0.00 -5.59 -7.38
C CYS A 401 -1.25 -5.05 -8.09
N ALA A 402 -1.10 -4.49 -9.29
CA ALA A 402 -2.19 -4.23 -10.21
C ALA A 402 -2.33 -5.43 -11.16
N HIS A 403 -3.37 -6.24 -10.97
CA HIS A 403 -3.43 -7.58 -11.56
C HIS A 403 -3.56 -7.57 -13.10
N GLN A 404 -4.39 -6.70 -13.67
CA GLN A 404 -4.66 -6.63 -15.12
C GLN A 404 -4.25 -5.29 -15.72
N GLU A 405 -4.17 -5.17 -17.05
CA GLU A 405 -3.83 -3.88 -17.70
C GLU A 405 -4.86 -2.77 -17.39
N ILE A 406 -6.11 -3.15 -17.11
CA ILE A 406 -7.19 -2.23 -16.66
C ILE A 406 -6.96 -1.65 -15.24
N ASP A 407 -6.08 -2.25 -14.44
CA ASP A 407 -5.81 -1.85 -13.06
C ASP A 407 -4.70 -0.77 -12.95
N ILE A 408 -4.15 -0.27 -14.07
CA ILE A 408 -3.04 0.70 -14.07
C ILE A 408 -3.12 1.69 -15.24
N HIS A 409 -2.89 2.99 -15.03
CA HIS A 409 -2.98 4.02 -16.09
C HIS A 409 -2.03 3.80 -17.29
N ASP A 410 -0.85 3.20 -17.07
CA ASP A 410 0.17 2.97 -18.10
C ASP A 410 0.80 1.57 -17.93
N PRO A 411 0.15 0.49 -18.42
CA PRO A 411 0.64 -0.87 -18.29
C PRO A 411 1.95 -1.05 -19.06
N ALA A 412 2.03 -0.55 -20.30
CA ALA A 412 3.19 -0.70 -21.16
C ALA A 412 4.47 -0.07 -20.56
N GLY A 413 4.35 1.11 -19.95
CA GLY A 413 5.46 1.79 -19.27
C GLY A 413 5.92 1.10 -17.98
N ASN A 414 5.07 0.30 -17.33
CA ASN A 414 5.29 -0.21 -15.96
C ASN A 414 5.53 -1.72 -15.84
N ARG A 415 5.63 -2.48 -16.93
CA ARG A 415 5.95 -3.94 -16.91
C ARG A 415 7.26 -4.35 -16.23
N ARG A 416 8.05 -3.39 -15.73
CA ARG A 416 9.29 -3.58 -14.94
C ARG A 416 9.32 -2.75 -13.64
N SER A 417 8.17 -2.21 -13.25
CA SER A 417 7.95 -1.49 -12.00
C SER A 417 7.39 -2.45 -10.95
N ALA A 418 7.79 -2.30 -9.68
CA ALA A 418 7.15 -3.02 -8.59
C ALA A 418 5.66 -2.67 -8.51
N GLY A 419 4.81 -3.67 -8.29
CA GLY A 419 3.35 -3.60 -8.40
C GLY A 419 2.79 -3.87 -9.81
N PHE A 420 3.62 -4.11 -10.84
CA PHE A 420 3.15 -4.46 -12.19
C PHE A 420 4.15 -5.31 -13.01
N THR A 421 5.06 -6.06 -12.38
CA THR A 421 5.85 -7.04 -13.14
C THR A 421 4.99 -8.22 -13.59
N ASN A 422 5.46 -9.01 -14.57
CA ASN A 422 4.74 -10.23 -14.97
C ASN A 422 4.64 -11.21 -13.80
N GLU A 423 5.74 -11.38 -13.06
CA GLU A 423 5.89 -12.32 -11.95
C GLU A 423 4.95 -11.97 -10.78
N GLU A 424 4.79 -10.69 -10.42
CA GLU A 424 3.83 -10.25 -9.39
C GLU A 424 2.38 -10.57 -9.78
N ARG A 425 2.06 -10.44 -11.07
CA ARG A 425 0.70 -10.62 -11.61
C ARG A 425 0.37 -12.11 -11.79
N GLU A 426 1.32 -12.90 -12.26
CA GLU A 426 1.26 -14.35 -12.34
C GLU A 426 1.21 -14.98 -10.94
N SER A 427 1.97 -14.44 -9.98
CA SER A 427 1.87 -14.80 -8.56
C SER A 427 0.49 -14.49 -7.98
N PHE A 428 -0.04 -13.29 -8.22
CA PHE A 428 -1.39 -12.90 -7.75
C PHE A 428 -2.47 -13.85 -8.29
N GLY A 429 -2.45 -14.12 -9.59
CA GLY A 429 -3.36 -15.08 -10.23
C GLY A 429 -3.22 -16.49 -9.62
N THR A 430 -1.99 -16.99 -9.46
CA THR A 430 -1.72 -18.35 -8.97
C THR A 430 -2.04 -18.51 -7.48
N ASN A 431 -1.70 -17.53 -6.65
CA ASN A 431 -1.73 -17.64 -5.20
C ASN A 431 -3.05 -17.20 -4.56
N PHE A 432 -3.88 -16.44 -5.27
CA PHE A 432 -5.19 -16.03 -4.78
C PHE A 432 -6.33 -16.53 -5.68
N LEU A 433 -6.36 -16.09 -6.95
CA LEU A 433 -7.52 -16.33 -7.82
C LEU A 433 -7.68 -17.82 -8.18
N SER A 434 -6.61 -18.48 -8.62
CA SER A 434 -6.58 -19.92 -8.92
C SER A 434 -6.77 -20.80 -7.68
N LYS A 435 -6.72 -20.23 -6.46
CA LYS A 435 -7.08 -20.94 -5.22
C LYS A 435 -8.56 -20.79 -4.85
N GLY A 436 -9.36 -20.06 -5.63
CA GLY A 436 -10.81 -19.88 -5.42
C GLY A 436 -11.20 -18.60 -4.67
N PHE A 437 -10.29 -17.61 -4.59
CA PHE A 437 -10.62 -16.28 -4.05
C PHE A 437 -11.02 -15.31 -5.15
N VAL A 438 -12.06 -14.51 -4.88
CA VAL A 438 -12.75 -13.65 -5.84
C VAL A 438 -12.41 -12.19 -5.59
N ASP A 439 -11.88 -11.50 -6.60
CA ASP A 439 -11.78 -10.03 -6.62
C ASP A 439 -13.18 -9.43 -6.73
N THR A 440 -13.71 -8.95 -5.61
CA THR A 440 -15.11 -8.50 -5.51
C THR A 440 -15.38 -7.27 -6.36
N PHE A 441 -14.42 -6.35 -6.44
CA PHE A 441 -14.51 -5.17 -7.29
C PHE A 441 -14.56 -5.59 -8.76
N ARG A 442 -13.65 -6.47 -9.20
CA ARG A 442 -13.62 -6.93 -10.61
C ARG A 442 -14.82 -7.82 -10.98
N LYS A 443 -15.42 -8.54 -10.01
CA LYS A 443 -16.68 -9.30 -10.21
C LYS A 443 -17.90 -8.38 -10.42
N GLN A 444 -18.01 -7.28 -9.66
CA GLN A 444 -19.11 -6.32 -9.82
C GLN A 444 -18.88 -5.29 -10.95
N HIS A 445 -17.62 -4.98 -11.27
CA HIS A 445 -17.23 -3.90 -12.17
C HIS A 445 -16.21 -4.35 -13.24
N PRO A 446 -16.51 -5.39 -14.05
CA PRO A 446 -15.53 -6.06 -14.92
C PRO A 446 -14.81 -5.11 -15.88
N ASN A 447 -15.55 -4.26 -16.60
CA ASN A 447 -15.00 -3.33 -17.60
C ASN A 447 -14.66 -1.93 -17.04
N VAL A 448 -14.57 -1.75 -15.72
CA VAL A 448 -14.37 -0.42 -15.13
C VAL A 448 -12.89 -0.15 -14.85
N VAL A 449 -12.39 0.97 -15.37
CA VAL A 449 -11.09 1.56 -15.02
C VAL A 449 -11.26 2.32 -13.71
N ALA A 450 -10.67 1.77 -12.66
CA ALA A 450 -10.68 2.33 -11.31
C ALA A 450 -9.31 2.12 -10.66
N TYR A 451 -8.89 3.08 -9.85
CA TYR A 451 -7.60 3.06 -9.17
C TYR A 451 -7.81 3.31 -7.68
N SER A 452 -6.91 2.78 -6.85
CA SER A 452 -6.88 2.99 -5.41
C SER A 452 -5.65 3.79 -4.96
N TYR A 453 -4.57 3.81 -5.75
CA TYR A 453 -3.28 4.46 -5.47
C TYR A 453 -2.90 5.49 -6.54
N TRP A 454 -2.38 6.64 -6.12
CA TRP A 454 -1.78 7.67 -6.97
C TRP A 454 -0.57 8.32 -6.28
N GLY A 455 0.64 7.85 -6.57
CA GLY A 455 1.86 8.39 -5.96
C GLY A 455 2.04 9.91 -6.15
N TYR A 456 2.50 10.60 -5.11
CA TYR A 456 2.57 12.07 -5.04
C TYR A 456 3.35 12.78 -6.17
N ARG A 457 4.26 12.08 -6.87
CA ARG A 457 5.06 12.66 -7.97
C ARG A 457 4.15 13.16 -9.10
N HIS A 458 4.37 14.40 -9.55
CA HIS A 458 3.61 15.05 -10.61
C HIS A 458 2.09 15.18 -10.34
N ASN A 459 1.66 15.15 -9.07
CA ASN A 459 0.24 15.23 -8.68
C ASN A 459 -0.64 14.18 -9.39
N ALA A 460 -0.22 12.92 -9.41
CA ALA A 460 -0.87 11.86 -10.18
C ALA A 460 -2.39 11.75 -9.96
N ARG A 461 -2.89 11.97 -8.73
CA ARG A 461 -4.33 11.96 -8.40
C ARG A 461 -5.11 13.02 -9.19
N LYS A 462 -4.58 14.24 -9.33
CA LYS A 462 -5.23 15.34 -10.11
C LYS A 462 -5.36 15.04 -11.60
N THR A 463 -4.58 14.10 -12.14
CA THR A 463 -4.69 13.65 -13.55
C THR A 463 -5.14 12.20 -13.68
N ASN A 464 -5.68 11.63 -12.58
CA ASN A 464 -6.13 10.24 -12.45
C ASN A 464 -5.13 9.17 -12.93
N LYS A 465 -3.82 9.42 -12.80
CA LYS A 465 -2.75 8.51 -13.26
C LYS A 465 -2.44 7.44 -12.20
N GLY A 466 -3.44 6.63 -11.89
CA GLY A 466 -3.44 5.71 -10.76
C GLY A 466 -3.15 4.25 -11.10
N TRP A 467 -3.18 3.45 -10.03
CA TRP A 467 -3.04 1.99 -9.98
C TRP A 467 -4.10 1.45 -9.00
N ARG A 468 -4.63 0.25 -9.20
CA ARG A 468 -5.43 -0.48 -8.19
C ARG A 468 -4.52 -1.49 -7.50
N LEU A 469 -4.10 -1.16 -6.27
CA LEU A 469 -3.22 -1.99 -5.43
C LEU A 469 -3.95 -2.56 -4.21
N ASP A 470 -5.06 -1.94 -3.84
CA ASP A 470 -5.90 -2.30 -2.70
C ASP A 470 -7.08 -3.17 -3.17
N TYR A 471 -7.42 -4.20 -2.39
CA TYR A 471 -8.44 -5.19 -2.77
C TYR A 471 -9.37 -5.57 -1.62
N PHE A 472 -10.49 -6.18 -1.99
CA PHE A 472 -11.19 -7.19 -1.21
C PHE A 472 -11.20 -8.49 -2.03
N LEU A 473 -10.56 -9.54 -1.50
CA LEU A 473 -10.60 -10.88 -2.07
C LEU A 473 -11.38 -11.80 -1.12
N VAL A 474 -12.43 -12.46 -1.59
CA VAL A 474 -13.32 -13.29 -0.75
C VAL A 474 -13.39 -14.73 -1.23
N SER A 475 -13.64 -15.69 -0.33
CA SER A 475 -14.02 -17.05 -0.72
C SER A 475 -15.23 -17.03 -1.66
N GLU A 476 -15.20 -17.80 -2.76
CA GLU A 476 -16.34 -17.88 -3.72
C GLU A 476 -17.67 -18.22 -3.01
N SER A 477 -17.63 -19.03 -1.94
CA SER A 477 -18.79 -19.41 -1.11
C SER A 477 -19.55 -18.23 -0.47
N ILE A 478 -18.93 -17.03 -0.40
CA ILE A 478 -19.57 -15.79 0.06
C ILE A 478 -19.55 -14.67 -0.99
N ALA A 479 -19.07 -14.93 -2.21
CA ALA A 479 -18.97 -13.91 -3.25
C ALA A 479 -20.35 -13.37 -3.69
N GLU A 480 -21.39 -14.21 -3.70
CA GLU A 480 -22.78 -13.77 -3.96
C GLU A 480 -23.43 -13.03 -2.77
N LYS A 481 -22.83 -13.09 -1.57
CA LYS A 481 -23.26 -12.30 -0.41
C LYS A 481 -22.75 -10.86 -0.45
N VAL A 482 -21.77 -10.56 -1.31
CA VAL A 482 -21.24 -9.20 -1.49
C VAL A 482 -22.28 -8.34 -2.20
N HIS A 483 -22.76 -7.32 -1.49
CA HIS A 483 -23.74 -6.38 -2.00
C HIS A 483 -23.07 -5.24 -2.78
N ASP A 484 -22.02 -4.65 -2.22
CA ASP A 484 -21.33 -3.46 -2.76
C ASP A 484 -19.82 -3.60 -2.50
N SER A 485 -18.98 -3.29 -3.48
CA SER A 485 -17.52 -3.38 -3.41
C SER A 485 -16.91 -2.20 -4.17
N TYR A 486 -16.53 -1.15 -3.46
CA TYR A 486 -16.35 0.19 -4.02
C TYR A 486 -15.08 0.88 -3.52
N ILE A 487 -14.67 1.97 -4.21
CA ILE A 487 -13.52 2.81 -3.88
C ILE A 487 -14.02 4.23 -3.57
N LEU A 488 -13.34 4.94 -2.68
CA LEU A 488 -13.62 6.35 -2.32
C LEU A 488 -12.52 7.29 -2.83
N PRO A 489 -12.43 7.55 -4.16
CA PRO A 489 -11.34 8.31 -4.78
C PRO A 489 -11.30 9.80 -4.40
N ASP A 490 -12.37 10.30 -3.78
CA ASP A 490 -12.50 11.63 -3.19
C ASP A 490 -11.67 11.79 -1.91
N ILE A 491 -11.48 10.72 -1.14
CA ILE A 491 -10.70 10.75 0.11
C ILE A 491 -9.20 10.75 -0.24
N SER A 492 -8.62 11.97 -0.20
CA SER A 492 -7.27 12.28 -0.67
C SER A 492 -6.23 12.50 0.42
N ALA A 493 -6.55 12.14 1.68
CA ALA A 493 -5.64 12.30 2.83
C ALA A 493 -4.46 11.30 2.86
N SER A 494 -4.43 10.33 1.95
CA SER A 494 -3.33 9.40 1.65
C SER A 494 -3.14 9.35 0.12
N ASP A 495 -1.99 8.86 -0.37
CA ASP A 495 -1.82 8.52 -1.79
C ASP A 495 -2.66 7.30 -2.18
N HIS A 496 -3.08 6.47 -1.22
CA HIS A 496 -4.16 5.50 -1.38
C HIS A 496 -5.54 6.08 -1.00
N SER A 497 -6.61 5.52 -1.56
CA SER A 497 -8.01 5.78 -1.17
C SER A 497 -8.61 4.61 -0.39
N PRO A 498 -9.59 4.85 0.49
CA PRO A 498 -10.31 3.78 1.15
C PRO A 498 -11.12 2.94 0.15
N LEU A 499 -11.20 1.64 0.42
CA LEU A 499 -12.13 0.70 -0.21
C LEU A 499 -13.20 0.29 0.80
N GLY A 500 -14.43 0.13 0.34
CA GLY A 500 -15.52 -0.40 1.14
C GLY A 500 -16.10 -1.70 0.56
N LEU A 501 -16.47 -2.61 1.46
CA LEU A 501 -17.21 -3.84 1.17
C LEU A 501 -18.48 -3.87 2.03
N VAL A 502 -19.63 -4.14 1.42
CA VAL A 502 -20.89 -4.44 2.14
C VAL A 502 -21.22 -5.90 1.90
N LEU A 503 -21.27 -6.68 2.99
CA LEU A 503 -21.53 -8.12 2.97
C LEU A 503 -22.86 -8.40 3.66
N LYS A 504 -23.78 -9.11 3.00
CA LYS A 504 -24.97 -9.67 3.64
C LYS A 504 -24.53 -10.87 4.49
N LEU A 505 -25.01 -10.99 5.73
CA LEU A 505 -24.61 -12.07 6.64
C LEU A 505 -25.66 -13.18 6.69
#